data_AF-A0A800LRV7-F1
#
_entry.id   AF-A0A800LRV7-F1
#
_cell.length_a   1.000
_cell.length_b   1.000
_cell.length_c   1.000
_cell.angle_alpha   90.00
_cell.angle_beta   90.00
_cell.angle_gamma   90.00
#
_symmetry.space_group_name_H-M   'P 1'
#
loop_
_entity.id
_entity.type
_entity.pdbx_description
1 polymer ?
#
loop_
_entity_poly.entity_id
_entity_poly.type
_entity_poly.pdbx_seq_one_letter_code
_entity_poly.pdbx_strand_id
1 'polypeptide(L)'
;MDFTDHPAPDPQRLLGQFDEWSRGETLPGRMLANLKTGRLPEVLDALGESAQGLADWWDKWEKGTALPDEVTAALAEGGLRKQLEALVAS
;
A
#
# COMPACT_ATOMS: atom_id res chain seq x y z
N MET A 1 -22.02 -1.44 21.39
CA MET A 1 -22.11 -0.99 20.00
C MET A 1 -20.69 -1.04 19.50
N ASP A 2 -20.33 -2.16 18.91
CA ASP A 2 -18.97 -2.45 18.46
C ASP A 2 -18.68 -1.59 17.23
N PHE A 3 -17.75 -0.64 17.36
CA PHE A 3 -17.39 0.31 16.31
C PHE A 3 -16.46 -0.30 15.24
N THR A 4 -16.47 -1.62 15.08
CA THR A 4 -15.56 -2.36 14.21
C THR A 4 -16.20 -2.70 12.86
N ASP A 5 -17.04 -1.81 12.32
CA ASP A 5 -17.58 -1.92 10.95
C ASP A 5 -16.59 -1.34 9.92
N HIS A 6 -15.30 -1.60 10.13
CA HIS A 6 -14.32 -1.34 9.09
C HIS A 6 -14.10 -2.62 8.31
N PRO A 7 -14.25 -2.59 6.97
CA PRO A 7 -13.95 -3.76 6.17
C PRO A 7 -12.49 -4.16 6.42
N ALA A 8 -12.26 -5.46 6.51
CA ALA A 8 -10.92 -6.01 6.62
C ALA A 8 -10.04 -5.52 5.46
N PRO A 9 -8.71 -5.48 5.64
CA PRO A 9 -7.79 -5.23 4.54
C PRO A 9 -8.05 -6.17 3.37
N ASP A 10 -7.99 -5.64 2.15
CA ASP A 10 -8.27 -6.38 0.90
C ASP A 10 -7.02 -6.33 0.00
N PRO A 11 -6.13 -7.34 0.09
CA PRO A 11 -4.94 -7.42 -0.75
C PRO A 11 -5.23 -7.45 -2.25
N GLN A 12 -6.37 -8.02 -2.67
CA GLN A 12 -6.75 -8.06 -4.07
C GLN A 12 -7.12 -6.67 -4.60
N ARG A 13 -7.86 -5.89 -3.80
CA ARG A 13 -8.14 -4.49 -4.13
C ARG A 13 -6.88 -3.64 -4.16
N LEU A 14 -5.98 -3.81 -3.19
CA LEU A 14 -4.70 -3.10 -3.15
C LEU A 14 -3.86 -3.41 -4.39
N LEU A 15 -3.82 -4.67 -4.83
CA LEU A 15 -3.12 -5.08 -6.04
C LEU A 15 -3.71 -4.39 -7.28
N GLY A 16 -5.04 -4.36 -7.41
CA GLY A 16 -5.72 -3.65 -8.49
C GLY A 16 -5.37 -2.15 -8.53
N GLN A 17 -5.42 -1.48 -7.38
CA GLN A 17 -5.06 -0.06 -7.25
C GLN A 17 -3.59 0.21 -7.58
N PHE A 18 -2.69 -0.70 -7.20
CA PHE A 18 -1.28 -0.64 -7.56
C PHE A 18 -1.11 -0.78 -9.08
N ASP A 19 -1.77 -1.75 -9.68
CA ASP A 19 -1.66 -2.02 -11.12
C ASP A 19 -2.24 -0.86 -11.96
N GLU A 20 -3.32 -0.20 -11.53
CA GLU A 20 -3.85 1.02 -12.16
C GLU A 20 -2.77 2.12 -12.27
N TRP A 21 -2.05 2.40 -11.18
CA TRP A 21 -0.93 3.34 -11.21
C TRP A 21 0.21 2.87 -12.11
N SER A 22 0.56 1.58 -12.05
CA SER A 22 1.65 1.03 -12.87
C SER A 22 1.40 1.17 -14.38
N ARG A 23 0.12 1.21 -14.79
CA ARG A 23 -0.32 1.46 -16.17
C ARG A 23 -0.43 2.95 -16.52
N GLY A 24 -0.20 3.84 -15.56
CA GLY A 24 -0.32 5.30 -15.72
C GLY A 24 -1.77 5.82 -15.64
N GLU A 25 -2.72 5.01 -15.15
CA GLU A 25 -4.14 5.39 -15.07
C GLU A 25 -4.43 6.31 -13.88
N THR A 26 -3.57 6.30 -12.86
CA THR A 26 -3.66 7.18 -11.70
C THR A 26 -2.34 7.87 -11.40
N LEU A 27 -2.41 9.08 -10.84
CA LEU A 27 -1.24 9.83 -10.38
C LEU A 27 -0.68 9.25 -9.07
N PRO A 28 0.62 9.42 -8.76
CA PRO A 28 1.26 8.92 -7.53
C PRO A 28 0.50 9.29 -6.24
N GLY A 29 0.10 10.55 -6.07
CA GLY A 29 -0.67 10.97 -4.89
C GLY A 29 -2.04 10.29 -4.81
N ARG A 30 -2.69 10.02 -5.96
CA ARG A 30 -3.97 9.32 -6.01
C ARG A 30 -3.79 7.83 -5.72
N MET A 31 -2.71 7.21 -6.20
CA MET A 31 -2.34 5.84 -5.86
C MET A 31 -2.17 5.68 -4.34
N LEU A 32 -1.38 6.54 -3.68
CA LEU A 32 -1.17 6.46 -2.24
C LEU A 32 -2.48 6.63 -1.46
N ALA A 33 -3.35 7.58 -1.86
CA ALA A 33 -4.68 7.74 -1.28
C ALA A 33 -5.58 6.50 -1.47
N ASN A 34 -5.52 5.87 -2.64
CA ASN A 34 -6.25 4.64 -2.95
C ASN A 34 -5.74 3.48 -2.06
N LEU A 35 -4.43 3.30 -1.95
CA LEU A 35 -3.80 2.27 -1.11
C LEU A 35 -4.11 2.47 0.38
N LYS A 36 -4.11 3.72 0.86
CA LYS A 36 -4.53 4.05 2.23
C LYS A 36 -5.98 3.64 2.47
N THR A 37 -6.86 3.98 1.53
CA THR A 37 -8.28 3.59 1.56
C THR A 37 -8.46 2.08 1.49
N GLY A 38 -7.59 1.38 0.76
CA GLY A 38 -7.49 -0.08 0.70
C GLY A 38 -6.83 -0.71 1.92
N ARG A 39 -6.50 0.08 2.96
CA ARG A 39 -5.94 -0.38 4.24
C ARG A 39 -4.53 -0.96 4.13
N LEU A 40 -3.71 -0.44 3.21
CA LEU A 40 -2.30 -0.84 3.10
C LEU A 40 -1.53 -0.83 4.44
N PRO A 41 -1.69 0.14 5.36
CA PRO A 41 -0.96 0.12 6.63
C PRO A 41 -1.12 -1.18 7.43
N GLU A 42 -2.31 -1.76 7.45
CA GLU A 42 -2.55 -3.03 8.17
C GLU A 42 -1.99 -4.24 7.45
N VAL A 43 -1.96 -4.21 6.12
CA VAL A 43 -1.28 -5.25 5.35
C VAL A 43 0.23 -5.21 5.63
N LEU A 44 0.83 -4.03 5.69
CA LEU A 44 2.25 -3.86 6.02
C LEU A 44 2.55 -4.34 7.46
N ASP A 45 1.69 -4.00 8.42
CA ASP A 45 1.81 -4.45 9.81
C ASP A 45 1.71 -5.98 9.92
N ALA A 46 0.73 -6.60 9.24
CA ALA A 46 0.55 -8.05 9.22
C ALA A 46 1.73 -8.81 8.56
N LEU A 47 2.39 -8.20 7.57
CA LEU A 47 3.59 -8.74 6.93
C LEU A 47 4.86 -8.61 7.79
N GLY A 48 4.84 -7.76 8.81
CA GLY A 48 5.92 -7.58 9.79
C GLY A 48 7.27 -7.25 9.15
N GLU A 49 8.33 -7.92 9.59
CA GLU A 49 9.71 -7.67 9.15
C GLU A 49 9.89 -7.75 7.62
N SER A 50 9.08 -8.59 6.95
CA SER A 50 9.15 -8.74 5.48
C SER A 50 8.72 -7.49 4.70
N ALA A 51 8.01 -6.57 5.36
CA ALA A 51 7.53 -5.32 4.80
C ALA A 51 8.12 -4.08 5.49
N GLN A 52 9.11 -4.21 6.40
CA GLN A 52 9.61 -3.09 7.20
C GLN A 52 10.06 -1.90 6.33
N GLY A 53 10.81 -2.14 5.25
CA GLY A 53 11.26 -1.07 4.36
C GLY A 53 10.10 -0.36 3.64
N LEU A 54 9.03 -1.08 3.33
CA LEU A 54 7.81 -0.51 2.75
C LEU A 54 7.05 0.33 3.79
N ALA A 55 6.96 -0.16 5.02
CA ALA A 55 6.36 0.55 6.15
C ALA A 55 7.12 1.85 6.46
N ASP A 56 8.45 1.85 6.43
CA ASP A 56 9.26 3.06 6.66
C ASP A 56 8.99 4.15 5.61
N TRP A 57 8.86 3.76 4.33
CA TRP A 57 8.53 4.70 3.25
C TRP A 57 7.09 5.21 3.36
N TRP A 58 6.16 4.32 3.71
CA TRP A 58 4.78 4.69 3.97
C TRP A 58 4.66 5.71 5.11
N ASP A 59 5.40 5.50 6.20
CA ASP A 59 5.45 6.39 7.36
C ASP A 59 5.96 7.79 7.01
N LYS A 60 6.95 7.90 6.13
CA LYS A 60 7.45 9.20 5.65
C LYS A 60 6.38 9.95 4.87
N TRP A 61 5.60 9.24 4.05
CA TRP A 61 4.47 9.83 3.34
C TRP A 61 3.39 10.34 4.29
N GLU A 62 2.99 9.51 5.26
CA GLU A 62 1.99 9.88 6.29
C GLU A 62 2.42 11.09 7.13
N LYS A 63 3.73 11.21 7.41
CA LYS A 63 4.33 12.36 8.11
C LYS A 63 4.54 13.59 7.23
N GLY A 64 4.28 13.49 5.92
CA GLY A 64 4.49 14.56 4.96
C GLY A 64 5.97 14.90 4.72
N THR A 65 6.88 13.93 4.93
CA THR A 65 8.33 14.11 4.82
C THR A 65 8.95 13.48 3.57
N ALA A 66 8.12 12.88 2.69
CA ALA A 66 8.54 12.35 1.40
C ALA A 66 7.51 12.72 0.31
N LEU A 67 7.99 12.92 -0.92
CA LEU A 67 7.12 13.24 -2.06
C LEU A 67 6.34 12.00 -2.54
N PRO A 68 5.13 12.17 -3.11
CA PRO A 68 4.36 11.03 -3.62
C PRO A 68 5.11 10.19 -4.67
N ASP A 69 5.84 10.83 -5.58
CA ASP A 69 6.65 10.13 -6.59
C ASP A 69 7.74 9.26 -5.95
N GLU A 70 8.47 9.79 -4.97
CA GLU A 70 9.53 9.05 -4.26
C GLU A 70 8.95 7.83 -3.52
N VAL A 71 7.80 8.00 -2.87
CA VAL A 71 7.16 6.93 -2.09
C VAL A 71 6.63 5.84 -3.02
N THR A 72 5.92 6.20 -4.10
CA THR A 72 5.39 5.19 -5.03
C THR A 72 6.50 4.42 -5.75
N ALA A 73 7.60 5.09 -6.13
CA ALA A 73 8.79 4.42 -6.65
C ALA A 73 9.38 3.46 -5.61
N ALA A 74 9.56 3.90 -4.36
CA ALA A 74 10.09 3.06 -3.30
C ALA A 74 9.19 1.85 -2.97
N LEU A 75 7.86 2.00 -3.03
CA LEU A 75 6.94 0.89 -2.85
C LEU A 75 7.05 -0.14 -4.00
N ALA A 76 7.23 0.34 -5.23
CA ALA A 76 7.42 -0.52 -6.39
C ALA A 76 8.76 -1.28 -6.33
N GLU A 77 9.86 -0.56 -6.09
CA GLU A 77 11.21 -1.12 -5.96
C GLU A 77 11.34 -2.04 -4.74
N GLY A 78 10.68 -1.68 -3.63
CA GLY A 78 10.61 -2.47 -2.41
C GLY A 78 9.73 -3.72 -2.52
N GLY A 79 9.11 -3.96 -3.67
CA GLY A 79 8.42 -5.21 -3.97
C GLY A 79 7.00 -5.32 -3.40
N LEU A 80 6.32 -4.20 -3.15
CA LEU A 80 4.93 -4.19 -2.66
C LEU A 80 4.02 -5.09 -3.52
N ARG A 81 4.13 -4.99 -4.85
CA ARG A 81 3.33 -5.81 -5.78
C ARG A 81 3.49 -7.31 -5.52
N LYS A 82 4.72 -7.78 -5.34
CA LYS A 82 5.01 -9.19 -5.06
C LYS A 82 4.42 -9.64 -3.72
N GLN A 83 4.47 -8.79 -2.70
CA GLN A 83 3.88 -9.09 -1.39
C GLN A 83 2.35 -9.21 -1.49
N LEU A 84 1.70 -8.30 -2.22
CA LEU A 84 0.25 -8.35 -2.47
C LEU A 84 -0.14 -9.60 -3.27
N GLU A 85 0.60 -9.95 -4.32
CA GLU A 85 0.37 -11.17 -5.09
C GLU A 85 0.49 -12.43 -4.22
N ALA A 86 1.48 -12.49 -3.32
CA ALA A 86 1.65 -13.62 -2.41
C ALA A 86 0.46 -13.78 -1.45
N LEU A 87 -0.10 -12.68 -0.95
CA LEU A 87 -1.29 -12.68 -0.08
C LEU A 87 -2.58 -13.03 -0.83
N VAL A 88 -2.71 -12.67 -2.10
CA VAL A 88 -3.87 -13.03 -2.93
C VAL A 88 -3.85 -14.51 -3.31
N ALA A 89 -2.66 -15.10 -3.42
CA ALA A 89 -2.48 -16.51 -3.80
C ALA A 89 -2.54 -17.50 -2.62
N SER A 90 -2.59 -17.01 -1.36
CA SER A 90 -2.65 -17.83 -0.13
C SER A 90 -4.07 -18.09 0.33
#